data_AF-A0A2A6Z8Z1-F1
#
_entry.id   AF-A0A2A6Z8Z1-F1
#
_cell.length_a   1.000
_cell.length_b   1.000
_cell.length_c   1.000
_cell.angle_alpha   90.00
_cell.angle_beta   90.00
_cell.angle_gamma   90.00
#
_symmetry.space_group_name_H-M   'P 1'
#
loop_
_entity.id
_entity.type
_entity.pdbx_description
1 polymer ?
#
loop_
_entity_poly.entity_id
_entity_poly.type
_entity_poly.pdbx_seq_one_letter_code
_entity_poly.pdbx_strand_id
1 'polypeptide(L)'
;MILPNEVEERLLSIEQEYVARERLKKFNLVPKRKILLYGPPGCGKTLSAERIAWNLGLPLLKVRFDSLLSSYFGESASNLRMVFDYCKSEPVVLLLDECDFIAKSRITTQDVGEVPRIVNMLLTLLDEYDAPGLVLATTNLKVSLDEALFRRFDDVIKMPMPGKLERKRLLEMTLSAIPVAPDIDMDKISNQLEGYSAANVVLIAQRAAKIGILTGCKKVCNEHFVKALEESSKF
;
A
#
# COMPACT_ATOMS: atom_id res chain seq x y z
N MET A 1 5.54 10.61 -0.15
CA MET A 1 5.50 9.37 -0.95
C MET A 1 5.69 9.75 -2.41
N ILE A 2 6.39 8.94 -3.20
CA ILE A 2 6.60 9.22 -4.62
C ILE A 2 6.17 7.99 -5.41
N LEU A 3 5.20 8.20 -6.30
CA LEU A 3 4.65 7.20 -7.19
C LEU A 3 4.97 7.56 -8.64
N PRO A 4 5.00 6.56 -9.55
CA PRO A 4 4.96 6.84 -10.98
C PRO A 4 3.68 7.57 -11.37
N ASN A 5 3.77 8.45 -12.37
CA ASN A 5 2.65 9.30 -12.81
C ASN A 5 1.39 8.50 -13.15
N GLU A 6 1.51 7.35 -13.82
CA GLU A 6 0.36 6.52 -14.19
C GLU A 6 -0.43 6.03 -12.96
N VAL A 7 0.28 5.66 -11.89
CA VAL A 7 -0.35 5.21 -10.64
C VAL A 7 -0.99 6.40 -9.93
N GLU A 8 -0.28 7.52 -9.88
CA GLU A 8 -0.75 8.77 -9.28
C GLU A 8 -2.06 9.25 -9.92
N GLU A 9 -2.14 9.26 -11.25
CA GLU A 9 -3.33 9.65 -12.00
C GLU A 9 -4.52 8.73 -11.70
N ARG A 10 -4.29 7.42 -11.57
CA ARG A 10 -5.36 6.47 -11.22
C ARG A 10 -5.87 6.68 -9.79
N LEU A 11 -4.98 6.93 -8.83
CA LEU A 11 -5.39 7.25 -7.45
C LEU A 11 -6.18 8.56 -7.41
N LEU A 12 -5.72 9.60 -8.11
CA LEU A 12 -6.44 10.87 -8.21
C LEU A 12 -7.81 10.71 -8.88
N SER A 13 -7.93 9.86 -9.89
CA SER A 13 -9.22 9.54 -10.52
C SER A 13 -10.20 8.94 -9.51
N ILE A 14 -9.75 8.03 -8.64
CA ILE A 14 -10.59 7.44 -7.58
C ILE A 14 -11.05 8.52 -6.60
N GLU A 15 -10.14 9.38 -6.15
CA GLU A 15 -10.47 10.49 -5.25
C GLU A 15 -11.50 11.44 -5.88
N GLN A 16 -11.32 11.80 -7.16
CA GLN A 16 -12.23 12.66 -7.90
C GLN A 16 -13.60 12.03 -8.09
N GLU A 17 -13.67 10.75 -8.46
CA GLU A 17 -14.94 10.02 -8.58
C GLU A 17 -15.69 9.99 -7.24
N TYR A 18 -14.99 9.74 -6.13
CA TYR A 18 -15.60 9.73 -4.81
C TYR A 18 -16.16 11.10 -4.40
N VAL A 19 -15.41 12.18 -4.65
CA VAL A 19 -15.87 13.56 -4.41
C VAL A 19 -17.04 13.92 -5.32
N ALA A 20 -17.05 13.42 -6.57
CA ALA A 20 -18.10 13.67 -7.54
C ALA A 20 -19.31 12.71 -7.45
N ARG A 21 -19.36 11.81 -6.45
CA ARG A 21 -20.38 10.73 -6.35
C ARG A 21 -21.82 11.20 -6.51
N GLU A 22 -22.20 12.33 -5.91
CA GLU A 22 -23.56 12.87 -6.02
C GLU A 22 -23.86 13.39 -7.43
N ARG A 23 -22.85 13.91 -8.14
CA ARG A 23 -22.99 14.33 -9.54
C ARG A 23 -23.10 13.12 -10.45
N LEU A 24 -22.27 12.09 -10.25
CA LEU A 24 -22.31 10.85 -11.01
C LEU A 24 -23.66 10.14 -10.89
N LYS A 25 -24.21 10.09 -9.66
CA LYS A 25 -25.52 9.49 -9.38
C LYS A 25 -26.66 10.11 -10.19
N LYS A 26 -26.62 11.43 -10.47
CA LYS A 26 -27.62 12.11 -11.31
C LYS A 26 -27.63 11.62 -12.75
N PHE A 27 -26.51 11.08 -13.23
CA PHE A 27 -26.37 10.49 -14.56
C PHE A 27 -26.43 8.96 -14.53
N ASN A 28 -26.90 8.36 -13.43
CA ASN A 28 -26.95 6.91 -13.23
C ASN A 28 -25.57 6.23 -13.37
N LEU A 29 -24.50 6.95 -13.02
CA LEU A 29 -23.13 6.44 -12.98
C LEU A 29 -22.73 6.12 -11.54
N VAL A 30 -22.00 5.02 -11.37
CA VAL A 30 -21.52 4.56 -10.05
C VAL A 30 -20.02 4.83 -9.97
N PRO A 31 -19.54 5.55 -8.94
CA PRO A 31 -18.10 5.74 -8.73
C PRO A 31 -17.44 4.42 -8.32
N LYS A 32 -16.15 4.27 -8.60
CA LYS A 32 -15.34 3.18 -8.05
C LYS A 32 -15.30 3.25 -6.53
N ARG A 33 -15.61 2.13 -5.85
CA ARG A 33 -15.61 2.03 -4.39
C ARG A 33 -14.65 0.97 -3.86
N LYS A 34 -14.39 -0.07 -4.64
CA LYS A 34 -13.56 -1.21 -4.25
C LYS A 34 -12.27 -1.21 -5.06
N ILE A 35 -11.16 -0.92 -4.41
CA ILE A 35 -9.85 -0.78 -5.05
C ILE A 35 -8.89 -1.82 -4.49
N LEU A 36 -8.20 -2.54 -5.37
CA LEU A 36 -7.12 -3.45 -4.99
C LEU A 36 -5.77 -2.87 -5.39
N LEU A 37 -4.87 -2.74 -4.43
CA LEU A 37 -3.49 -2.33 -4.62
C LEU A 37 -2.58 -3.57 -4.54
N TYR A 38 -1.90 -3.92 -5.63
CA TYR A 38 -1.02 -5.10 -5.66
C TYR A 38 0.37 -4.76 -6.18
N GLY A 39 1.38 -5.50 -5.70
CA GLY A 39 2.75 -5.31 -6.18
C GLY A 39 3.79 -5.67 -5.13
N PRO A 40 5.09 -5.52 -5.43
CA PRO A 40 6.17 -5.80 -4.50
C PRO A 40 6.00 -5.12 -3.12
N PRO A 41 6.49 -5.75 -2.03
CA PRO A 41 6.47 -5.16 -0.70
C PRO A 41 7.31 -3.88 -0.66
N GLY A 42 6.96 -2.97 0.25
CA GLY A 42 7.71 -1.71 0.43
C GLY A 42 7.52 -0.67 -0.68
N CYS A 43 6.54 -0.82 -1.58
CA CYS A 43 6.24 0.16 -2.64
C CYS A 43 5.06 1.09 -2.31
N GLY A 44 4.70 1.20 -1.03
CA GLY A 44 3.74 2.22 -0.57
C GLY A 44 2.26 1.87 -0.73
N LYS A 45 1.87 0.59 -0.86
CA LYS A 45 0.45 0.17 -0.95
C LYS A 45 -0.39 0.69 0.22
N THR A 46 -0.01 0.33 1.45
CA THR A 46 -0.67 0.76 2.69
C THR A 46 -0.67 2.29 2.82
N LEU A 47 0.47 2.92 2.55
CA LEU A 47 0.63 4.38 2.58
C LEU A 47 -0.26 5.09 1.55
N SER A 48 -0.53 4.48 0.39
CA SER A 48 -1.45 5.02 -0.61
C SER A 48 -2.88 5.01 -0.10
N ALA A 49 -3.32 3.94 0.57
CA ALA A 49 -4.65 3.88 1.17
C ALA A 49 -4.81 4.91 2.31
N GLU A 50 -3.80 5.05 3.16
CA GLU A 50 -3.74 6.09 4.20
C GLU A 50 -3.83 7.49 3.59
N ARG A 51 -3.09 7.74 2.51
CA ARG A 51 -3.13 9.01 1.77
C ARG A 51 -4.53 9.29 1.21
N ILE A 52 -5.18 8.31 0.59
CA ILE A 52 -6.55 8.50 0.04
C ILE A 52 -7.52 8.88 1.16
N ALA A 53 -7.47 8.19 2.30
CA ALA A 53 -8.29 8.52 3.45
C ALA A 53 -8.05 9.96 3.94
N TRP A 54 -6.77 10.36 4.03
CA TRP A 54 -6.38 11.72 4.38
C TRP A 54 -6.90 12.77 3.38
N ASN A 55 -6.68 12.55 2.08
CA ASN A 55 -7.10 13.46 1.02
C ASN A 55 -8.62 13.63 0.94
N LEU A 56 -9.36 12.55 1.22
CA LEU A 56 -10.82 12.57 1.25
C LEU A 56 -11.39 13.08 2.59
N GLY A 57 -10.54 13.28 3.61
CA GLY A 57 -10.98 13.67 4.95
C GLY A 57 -11.83 12.61 5.65
N LEU A 58 -11.62 11.33 5.33
CA LEU A 58 -12.39 10.22 5.88
C LEU A 58 -11.60 9.48 6.96
N PRO A 59 -12.26 8.97 8.02
CA PRO A 59 -11.63 8.05 8.96
C PRO A 59 -11.10 6.80 8.24
N LEU A 60 -9.90 6.37 8.62
CA LEU A 60 -9.30 5.13 8.13
C LEU A 60 -9.57 4.00 9.11
N LEU A 61 -10.33 2.99 8.68
CA LEU A 61 -10.54 1.75 9.42
C LEU A 61 -9.62 0.67 8.87
N LYS A 62 -8.54 0.37 9.59
CA LYS A 62 -7.55 -0.62 9.17
C LYS A 62 -7.82 -1.99 9.79
N VAL A 63 -8.01 -2.99 8.94
CA VAL A 63 -8.14 -4.40 9.32
C VAL A 63 -6.89 -5.15 8.89
N ARG A 64 -6.26 -5.83 9.85
CA ARG A 64 -5.14 -6.75 9.59
C ARG A 64 -5.56 -8.18 9.90
N PHE A 65 -5.44 -9.06 8.92
CA PHE A 65 -6.01 -10.42 9.00
C PHE A 65 -5.13 -11.40 9.78
N ASP A 66 -3.83 -11.16 9.86
CA ASP A 66 -2.92 -11.86 10.78
C ASP A 66 -3.42 -11.80 12.23
N SER A 67 -3.92 -10.64 12.64
CA SER A 67 -4.47 -10.37 13.95
C SER A 67 -5.80 -11.09 14.15
N LEU A 68 -6.67 -11.08 13.12
CA LEU A 68 -7.97 -11.75 13.16
C LEU A 68 -7.87 -13.29 13.22
N LEU A 69 -6.85 -13.89 12.62
CA LEU A 69 -6.66 -15.36 12.64
C LEU A 69 -6.08 -15.88 13.95
N SER A 70 -5.48 -15.01 14.77
CA SER A 70 -4.86 -15.37 16.05
C SER A 70 -5.84 -15.42 17.23
N SER A 71 -6.93 -14.65 17.17
CA SER A 71 -8.05 -14.65 18.12
C SER A 71 -9.06 -15.73 17.74
N TYR A 72 -9.58 -16.46 18.74
CA TYR A 72 -10.57 -17.55 18.63
C TYR A 72 -11.44 -17.50 17.36
N PHE A 73 -11.26 -18.49 16.48
CA PHE A 73 -11.76 -18.56 15.10
C PHE A 73 -13.27 -18.27 14.89
N GLY A 74 -14.12 -18.42 15.91
CA GLY A 74 -15.54 -18.08 15.85
C GLY A 74 -15.85 -16.58 15.98
N GLU A 75 -15.02 -15.81 16.68
CA GLU A 75 -15.22 -14.37 16.88
C GLU A 75 -14.78 -13.56 15.66
N SER A 76 -13.75 -14.02 14.94
CA SER A 76 -13.15 -13.31 13.81
C SER A 76 -14.13 -13.07 12.66
N ALA A 77 -15.03 -14.02 12.39
CA ALA A 77 -16.06 -13.87 11.37
C ALA A 77 -17.14 -12.85 11.77
N SER A 78 -17.55 -12.88 13.04
CA SER A 78 -18.50 -11.93 13.60
C SER A 78 -17.93 -10.51 13.60
N ASN A 79 -16.68 -10.36 14.02
CA ASN A 79 -15.95 -9.08 14.03
C ASN A 79 -15.85 -8.48 12.61
N LEU A 80 -15.59 -9.31 11.60
CA LEU A 80 -15.54 -8.82 10.22
C LEU A 80 -16.90 -8.30 9.75
N ARG A 81 -18.02 -8.96 10.10
CA ARG A 81 -19.36 -8.44 9.79
C ARG A 81 -19.63 -7.11 10.48
N MET A 82 -19.30 -7.01 11.78
CA MET A 82 -19.47 -5.76 12.53
C MET A 82 -18.69 -4.60 11.89
N VAL A 83 -17.47 -4.86 11.40
CA VAL A 83 -16.67 -3.87 10.67
C VAL A 83 -17.40 -3.41 9.40
N PHE A 84 -17.91 -4.34 8.59
CA PHE A 84 -18.64 -3.99 7.36
C PHE A 84 -19.98 -3.30 7.65
N ASP A 85 -20.67 -3.68 8.71
CA ASP A 85 -21.92 -3.03 9.13
C ASP A 85 -21.66 -1.60 9.64
N TYR A 86 -20.55 -1.37 10.36
CA TYR A 86 -20.12 -0.02 10.73
C TYR A 86 -19.81 0.85 9.49
N CYS A 87 -19.19 0.26 8.46
CA CYS A 87 -18.94 0.97 7.20
C CYS A 87 -20.23 1.38 6.48
N LYS A 88 -21.37 0.71 6.72
CA LYS A 88 -22.67 1.12 6.14
C LYS A 88 -23.23 2.37 6.81
N SER A 89 -22.98 2.55 8.11
CA SER A 89 -23.47 3.71 8.85
C SER A 89 -22.59 4.95 8.69
N GLU A 90 -21.28 4.78 8.55
CA GLU A 90 -20.31 5.89 8.53
C GLU A 90 -19.46 5.89 7.26
N PRO A 91 -19.22 7.06 6.63
CA PRO A 91 -18.32 7.16 5.48
C PRO A 91 -16.87 7.00 5.95
N VAL A 92 -16.30 5.82 5.71
CA VAL A 92 -14.92 5.50 6.09
C VAL A 92 -14.14 4.93 4.91
N VAL A 93 -12.82 5.01 5.00
CA VAL A 93 -11.93 4.20 4.16
C VAL A 93 -11.60 2.92 4.90
N LEU A 94 -12.17 1.80 4.46
CA LEU A 94 -11.86 0.47 4.98
C LEU A 94 -10.60 -0.05 4.28
N LEU A 95 -9.52 -0.20 5.03
CA LEU A 95 -8.26 -0.78 4.56
C LEU A 95 -8.14 -2.23 5.01
N LEU A 96 -8.24 -3.14 4.04
CA LEU A 96 -7.95 -4.56 4.17
C LEU A 96 -6.46 -4.77 3.84
N ASP A 97 -5.61 -4.74 4.85
CA ASP A 97 -4.15 -4.80 4.65
C ASP A 97 -3.67 -6.26 4.59
N GLU A 98 -2.65 -6.53 3.77
CA GLU A 98 -1.97 -7.83 3.66
C GLU A 98 -2.93 -9.00 3.36
N CYS A 99 -3.80 -8.84 2.37
CA CYS A 99 -4.77 -9.85 1.92
C CYS A 99 -4.15 -11.09 1.23
N ASP A 100 -2.85 -11.34 1.43
CA ASP A 100 -2.11 -12.44 0.82
C ASP A 100 -2.65 -13.82 1.25
N PHE A 101 -3.29 -13.92 2.42
CA PHE A 101 -3.91 -15.14 2.92
C PHE A 101 -5.10 -15.61 2.06
N ILE A 102 -5.82 -14.70 1.39
CA ILE A 102 -6.95 -15.04 0.51
C ILE A 102 -6.49 -15.92 -0.65
N ALA A 103 -5.30 -15.65 -1.20
CA ALA A 103 -4.72 -16.46 -2.26
C ALA A 103 -4.23 -17.82 -1.74
N LYS A 104 -3.63 -17.85 -0.54
CA LYS A 104 -3.09 -19.08 0.06
C LYS A 104 -4.19 -20.09 0.39
N SER A 105 -5.34 -19.64 0.90
CA SER A 105 -6.43 -20.53 1.31
C SER A 105 -7.10 -21.31 0.17
N ARG A 106 -6.91 -20.90 -1.10
CA ARG A 106 -7.46 -21.61 -2.26
C ARG A 106 -6.51 -22.67 -2.84
N ILE A 107 -5.21 -22.54 -2.58
CA ILE A 107 -4.18 -23.48 -3.06
C ILE A 107 -4.16 -24.74 -2.17
N THR A 108 -4.42 -24.59 -0.88
CA THR A 108 -4.49 -25.69 0.08
C THR A 108 -5.90 -26.30 0.10
N THR A 109 -6.22 -27.13 -0.89
CA THR A 109 -7.50 -27.89 -0.96
C THR A 109 -7.62 -29.01 0.07
N GLN A 110 -6.61 -29.24 0.91
CA GLN A 110 -6.57 -30.32 1.91
C GLN A 110 -6.92 -29.89 3.34
N ASP A 111 -7.01 -28.59 3.63
CA ASP A 111 -7.41 -28.12 4.96
C ASP A 111 -8.94 -27.95 5.01
N VAL A 112 -9.61 -28.86 5.70
CA VAL A 112 -10.98 -28.68 6.22
C VAL A 112 -10.91 -27.63 7.34
N GLY A 113 -10.62 -26.38 6.98
CA GLY A 113 -10.30 -25.31 7.92
C GLY A 113 -11.31 -24.15 7.91
N GLU A 114 -11.36 -23.41 9.02
CA GLU A 114 -12.15 -22.16 9.17
C GLU A 114 -11.64 -21.03 8.25
N VAL A 115 -10.39 -21.11 7.75
CA VAL A 115 -9.77 -20.06 6.92
C VAL A 115 -10.47 -19.87 5.57
N PRO A 116 -10.72 -20.92 4.74
CA PRO A 116 -11.57 -20.81 3.55
C PRO A 116 -12.94 -20.20 3.80
N ARG A 117 -13.55 -20.46 4.98
CA ARG A 117 -14.87 -19.92 5.33
C ARG A 117 -14.82 -18.41 5.56
N ILE A 118 -13.82 -17.92 6.31
CA ILE A 118 -13.61 -16.48 6.52
C ILE A 118 -13.34 -15.77 5.20
N VAL A 119 -12.52 -16.38 4.33
CA VAL A 119 -12.23 -15.84 3.00
C VAL A 119 -13.49 -15.75 2.14
N ASN A 120 -14.30 -16.81 2.07
CA ASN A 120 -15.56 -16.79 1.32
C ASN A 120 -16.53 -15.75 1.87
N MET A 121 -16.61 -15.58 3.20
CA MET A 121 -17.44 -14.55 3.80
C MET A 121 -16.94 -13.14 3.47
N LEU A 122 -15.63 -12.87 3.55
CA LEU A 122 -15.06 -11.59 3.12
C LEU A 122 -15.42 -11.29 1.67
N LEU A 123 -15.29 -12.29 0.80
CA LEU A 123 -15.64 -12.20 -0.61
C LEU A 123 -17.12 -11.86 -0.82
N THR A 124 -18.04 -12.50 -0.09
CA THR A 124 -19.47 -12.13 -0.09
C THR A 124 -19.70 -10.70 0.41
N LEU A 125 -19.05 -10.29 1.49
CA LEU A 125 -19.15 -8.93 2.03
C LEU A 125 -18.64 -7.86 1.04
N LEU A 126 -17.64 -8.19 0.22
CA LEU A 126 -17.14 -7.31 -0.86
C LEU A 126 -18.12 -7.23 -2.04
N ASP A 127 -18.82 -8.31 -2.37
CA ASP A 127 -19.85 -8.32 -3.41
C ASP A 127 -21.06 -7.50 -3.00
N GLU A 128 -21.48 -7.64 -1.74
CA GLU A 128 -22.63 -6.95 -1.13
C GLU A 128 -22.28 -5.56 -0.58
N TYR A 129 -21.06 -5.07 -0.82
CA TYR A 129 -20.60 -3.79 -0.30
C TYR A 129 -21.40 -2.62 -0.91
N ASP A 130 -22.37 -2.13 -0.16
CA ASP A 130 -23.06 -0.88 -0.43
C ASP A 130 -22.97 0.04 0.79
N ALA A 131 -21.93 0.86 0.79
CA ALA A 131 -21.62 1.80 1.86
C ALA A 131 -21.13 3.13 1.28
N PRO A 132 -21.24 4.24 2.04
CA PRO A 132 -20.84 5.57 1.59
C PRO A 132 -19.31 5.77 1.51
N GLY A 133 -18.53 4.81 1.99
CA GLY A 133 -17.07 4.82 2.03
C GLY A 133 -16.38 4.17 0.83
N LEU A 134 -15.08 3.91 0.99
CA LEU A 134 -14.25 3.15 0.04
C LEU A 134 -13.70 1.91 0.73
N VAL A 135 -13.51 0.83 -0.03
CA VAL A 135 -12.73 -0.34 0.40
C VAL A 135 -11.44 -0.39 -0.40
N LEU A 136 -10.31 -0.36 0.29
CA LEU A 136 -8.99 -0.61 -0.28
C LEU A 136 -8.44 -1.91 0.27
N ALA A 137 -8.01 -2.80 -0.62
CA ALA A 137 -7.29 -4.01 -0.26
C ALA A 137 -5.83 -3.92 -0.72
N THR A 138 -4.89 -4.47 0.05
CA THR A 138 -3.47 -4.54 -0.34
C THR A 138 -2.98 -5.97 -0.41
N THR A 139 -2.10 -6.26 -1.38
CA THR A 139 -1.49 -7.58 -1.54
C THR A 139 -0.08 -7.49 -2.12
N ASN A 140 0.80 -8.37 -1.65
CA ASN A 140 2.17 -8.50 -2.14
C ASN A 140 2.32 -9.55 -3.25
N LEU A 141 1.32 -10.39 -3.44
CA LEU A 141 1.43 -11.54 -4.34
C LEU A 141 1.42 -11.10 -5.80
N LYS A 142 2.50 -11.46 -6.50
CA LYS A 142 2.56 -11.43 -7.96
C LYS A 142 1.80 -12.65 -8.48
N VAL A 143 0.68 -12.40 -9.18
CA VAL A 143 0.02 -13.32 -10.12
C VAL A 143 -0.80 -14.47 -9.52
N SER A 144 -0.67 -14.86 -8.25
CA SER A 144 -1.48 -15.96 -7.67
C SER A 144 -2.85 -15.56 -7.12
N LEU A 145 -3.28 -14.31 -7.30
CA LEU A 145 -4.65 -13.92 -6.99
C LEU A 145 -5.55 -14.40 -8.13
N ASP A 146 -6.43 -15.33 -7.79
CA ASP A 146 -7.46 -15.88 -8.66
C ASP A 146 -8.19 -14.74 -9.40
N GLU A 147 -8.38 -14.87 -10.72
CA GLU A 147 -9.14 -13.89 -11.52
C GLU A 147 -10.51 -13.58 -10.88
N ALA A 148 -11.08 -14.56 -10.17
CA ALA A 148 -12.34 -14.41 -9.44
C ALA A 148 -12.30 -13.35 -8.33
N LEU A 149 -11.13 -13.05 -7.76
CA LEU A 149 -10.97 -12.00 -6.77
C LEU A 149 -10.84 -10.63 -7.44
N PHE A 150 -10.05 -10.53 -8.51
CA PHE A 150 -9.87 -9.27 -9.25
C PHE A 150 -11.18 -8.72 -9.80
N ARG A 151 -12.09 -9.59 -10.27
CA ARG A 151 -13.41 -9.21 -10.80
C ARG A 151 -14.35 -8.57 -9.77
N ARG A 152 -14.05 -8.67 -8.47
CA ARG A 152 -14.89 -8.10 -7.40
C ARG A 152 -14.51 -6.69 -7.00
N PHE A 153 -13.32 -6.25 -7.44
CA PHE A 153 -12.84 -4.88 -7.28
C PHE A 153 -13.18 -4.10 -8.54
N ASP A 154 -13.60 -2.85 -8.35
CA ASP A 154 -13.94 -1.93 -9.44
C ASP A 154 -12.67 -1.43 -10.13
N ASP A 155 -11.56 -1.40 -9.39
CA ASP A 155 -10.25 -1.03 -9.93
C ASP A 155 -9.12 -1.86 -9.30
N VAL A 156 -8.15 -2.27 -10.14
CA VAL A 156 -6.98 -3.05 -9.74
C VAL A 156 -5.73 -2.32 -10.17
N ILE A 157 -4.98 -1.78 -9.21
CA ILE A 157 -3.84 -0.90 -9.42
C ILE A 157 -2.56 -1.64 -9.04
N LYS A 158 -1.67 -1.78 -10.02
CA LYS A 158 -0.33 -2.28 -9.81
C LYS A 158 0.54 -1.17 -9.24
N MET A 159 1.16 -1.42 -8.10
CA MET A 159 2.19 -0.59 -7.48
C MET A 159 3.57 -1.13 -7.91
N PRO A 160 4.21 -0.57 -8.94
CA PRO A 160 5.49 -1.08 -9.42
C PRO A 160 6.63 -0.68 -8.50
N MET A 161 7.81 -1.25 -8.75
CA MET A 161 9.06 -0.73 -8.18
C MET A 161 9.32 0.69 -8.70
N PRO A 162 9.95 1.56 -7.91
CA PRO A 162 10.27 2.91 -8.35
C PRO A 162 11.28 2.89 -9.49
N GLY A 163 11.00 3.69 -10.54
CA GLY A 163 11.94 3.97 -11.62
C GLY A 163 13.05 4.92 -11.17
N LYS A 164 13.98 5.23 -12.07
CA LYS A 164 15.14 6.09 -11.75
C LYS A 164 14.72 7.47 -11.22
N LEU A 165 13.70 8.07 -11.83
CA LEU A 165 13.23 9.40 -11.43
C LEU A 165 12.60 9.36 -10.03
N GLU A 166 11.78 8.34 -9.76
CA GLU A 166 11.14 8.16 -8.47
C GLU A 166 12.16 7.90 -7.37
N ARG A 167 13.18 7.06 -7.64
CA ARG A 167 14.28 6.79 -6.71
C ARG A 167 15.06 8.05 -6.37
N LYS A 168 15.43 8.85 -7.37
CA LYS A 168 16.10 10.14 -7.16
C LYS A 168 15.26 11.07 -6.26
N ARG A 169 13.98 11.25 -6.59
CA ARG A 169 13.08 12.07 -5.78
C ARG A 169 12.93 11.53 -4.35
N LEU A 170 12.92 10.21 -4.17
CA LEU A 170 12.83 9.59 -2.84
C LEU A 170 14.08 9.91 -2.01
N LEU A 171 15.26 9.85 -2.61
CA LEU A 171 16.52 10.25 -1.96
C LEU A 171 16.47 11.73 -1.56
N GLU A 172 16.13 12.62 -2.50
CA GLU A 172 16.06 14.07 -2.28
C GLU A 172 15.04 14.44 -1.20
N MET A 173 13.83 13.87 -1.27
CA MET A 173 12.78 14.08 -0.27
C MET A 173 13.23 13.61 1.11
N THR A 174 13.86 12.43 1.20
CA THR A 174 14.32 11.85 2.47
C THR A 174 15.44 12.67 3.10
N LEU A 175 16.32 13.23 2.29
CA LEU A 175 17.46 14.04 2.74
C LEU A 175 17.16 15.54 2.85
N SER A 176 15.96 15.99 2.52
CA SER A 176 15.59 17.40 2.48
C SER A 176 15.88 18.18 3.78
N ALA A 177 15.84 17.51 4.93
CA ALA A 177 16.12 18.10 6.24
C ALA A 177 17.61 18.12 6.63
N ILE A 178 18.50 17.51 5.83
CA ILE A 178 19.91 17.32 6.15
C ILE A 178 20.76 17.90 5.01
N PRO A 179 21.77 18.74 5.31
CA PRO A 179 22.68 19.22 4.29
C PRO A 179 23.36 18.08 3.53
N VAL A 180 23.29 18.12 2.20
CA VAL A 180 23.97 17.16 1.32
C VAL A 180 25.20 17.85 0.75
N ALA A 181 26.33 17.13 0.68
CA ALA A 181 27.54 17.68 0.08
C ALA A 181 27.33 17.94 -1.43
N PRO A 182 27.85 19.06 -1.98
CA PRO A 182 27.57 19.50 -3.35
C PRO A 182 28.16 18.58 -4.43
N ASP A 183 29.12 17.72 -4.06
CA ASP A 183 29.77 16.73 -4.91
C ASP A 183 28.98 15.40 -5.00
N ILE A 184 27.85 15.28 -4.31
CA ILE A 184 26.98 14.10 -4.42
C ILE A 184 26.19 14.15 -5.72
N ASP A 185 26.37 13.10 -6.51
CA ASP A 185 25.61 12.84 -7.73
C ASP A 185 24.41 11.92 -7.42
N MET A 186 23.25 12.53 -7.19
CA MET A 186 22.01 11.80 -6.90
C MET A 186 21.57 10.90 -8.07
N ASP A 187 21.94 11.22 -9.30
CA ASP A 187 21.65 10.38 -10.47
C ASP A 187 22.46 9.09 -10.43
N LYS A 188 23.74 9.16 -10.04
CA LYS A 188 24.58 7.96 -9.84
C LYS A 188 24.06 7.09 -8.71
N ILE A 189 23.72 7.68 -7.56
CA ILE A 189 23.18 6.91 -6.42
C ILE A 189 21.84 6.26 -6.80
N SER A 190 20.95 6.99 -7.47
CA SER A 190 19.67 6.45 -7.96
C SER A 190 19.85 5.28 -8.93
N ASN A 191 20.88 5.31 -9.78
CA ASN A 191 21.20 4.19 -10.67
C ASN A 191 21.67 2.95 -9.88
N GLN A 192 22.49 3.13 -8.85
CA GLN A 192 22.96 2.03 -7.99
C GLN A 192 21.82 1.33 -7.22
N LEU A 193 20.72 2.05 -6.98
CA LEU A 193 19.53 1.55 -6.30
C LEU A 193 18.52 0.89 -7.25
N GLU A 194 18.93 0.50 -8.45
CA GLU A 194 18.06 -0.22 -9.36
C GLU A 194 17.55 -1.54 -8.74
N GLY A 195 16.24 -1.79 -8.87
CA GLY A 195 15.60 -2.96 -8.28
C GLY A 195 15.29 -2.84 -6.78
N TYR A 196 15.58 -1.70 -6.13
CA TYR A 196 15.21 -1.47 -4.74
C TYR A 196 13.75 -0.99 -4.62
N SER A 197 13.06 -1.42 -3.57
CA SER A 197 11.70 -0.93 -3.25
C SER A 197 11.78 0.52 -2.76
N ALA A 198 10.65 1.24 -2.80
CA ALA A 198 10.62 2.61 -2.30
C ALA A 198 11.04 2.70 -0.82
N ALA A 199 10.61 1.73 0.01
CA ALA A 199 11.03 1.61 1.40
C ALA A 199 12.54 1.39 1.55
N ASN A 200 13.15 0.55 0.71
CA ASN A 200 14.60 0.30 0.77
C ASN A 200 15.40 1.55 0.33
N VAL A 201 14.94 2.29 -0.67
CA VAL A 201 15.58 3.55 -1.09
C VAL A 201 15.56 4.56 0.04
N VAL A 202 14.41 4.74 0.71
CA VAL A 202 14.27 5.60 1.88
C VAL A 202 15.18 5.12 3.01
N LEU A 203 15.23 3.82 3.27
CA LEU A 203 16.10 3.23 4.28
C LEU A 203 17.57 3.53 4.03
N ILE A 204 18.05 3.39 2.79
CA ILE A 204 19.43 3.71 2.40
C ILE A 204 19.73 5.19 2.66
N ALA A 205 18.86 6.10 2.23
CA ALA A 205 19.03 7.53 2.47
C ALA A 205 19.07 7.86 3.97
N GLN A 206 18.16 7.29 4.76
CA GLN A 206 18.15 7.46 6.22
C GLN A 206 19.40 6.88 6.89
N ARG A 207 19.91 5.73 6.42
CA ARG A 207 21.16 5.15 6.93
C ARG A 207 22.35 6.03 6.61
N ALA A 208 22.49 6.48 5.37
CA ALA A 208 23.57 7.39 4.97
C ALA A 208 23.55 8.69 5.80
N ALA A 209 22.35 9.24 6.03
CA ALA A 209 22.15 10.37 6.92
C ALA A 209 22.60 10.08 8.36
N LYS A 210 22.14 8.97 8.96
CA LYS A 210 22.52 8.57 10.31
C LYS A 210 24.03 8.37 10.46
N ILE A 211 24.66 7.67 9.51
CA ILE A 211 26.10 7.46 9.50
C ILE A 211 26.83 8.80 9.51
N GLY A 212 26.44 9.74 8.65
CA GLY A 212 27.06 11.06 8.60
C GLY A 212 26.93 11.84 9.91
N ILE A 213 25.76 11.84 10.54
CA ILE A 213 25.57 12.53 11.82
C ILE A 213 26.38 11.85 12.94
N LEU A 214 26.41 10.52 12.99
CA LEU A 214 27.13 9.76 14.01
C LEU A 214 28.66 9.89 13.89
N THR A 215 29.19 10.09 12.68
CA THR A 215 30.62 10.38 12.46
C THR A 215 30.98 11.84 12.73
N GLY A 216 30.02 12.67 13.17
CA GLY A 216 30.20 14.09 13.48
C GLY A 216 30.16 15.00 12.25
N CYS A 217 29.85 14.47 11.07
CA CYS A 217 29.67 15.27 9.87
C CYS A 217 28.31 15.98 9.91
N LYS A 218 28.29 17.31 9.70
CA LYS A 218 27.03 18.08 9.55
C LYS A 218 26.40 17.94 8.17
N LYS A 219 26.95 17.07 7.31
CA LYS A 219 26.53 16.85 5.92
C LYS A 219 26.60 15.38 5.56
N VAL A 220 25.74 14.94 4.64
CA VAL A 220 25.85 13.62 4.01
C VAL A 220 26.86 13.70 2.86
N CYS A 221 27.79 12.75 2.80
CA CYS A 221 28.85 12.63 1.78
C CYS A 221 28.73 11.27 1.07
N ASN A 222 29.38 11.12 -0.09
CA ASN A 222 29.36 9.87 -0.87
C ASN A 222 29.80 8.65 -0.05
N GLU A 223 30.81 8.80 0.83
CA GLU A 223 31.28 7.71 1.70
C GLU A 223 30.18 7.14 2.61
N HIS A 224 29.26 7.98 3.05
CA HIS A 224 28.15 7.53 3.91
C HIS A 224 27.14 6.69 3.12
N PHE A 225 26.93 7.00 1.84
CA PHE A 225 26.09 6.20 0.95
C PHE A 225 26.75 4.86 0.63
N VAL A 226 28.06 4.83 0.37
CA VAL A 226 28.80 3.59 0.14
C VAL A 226 28.67 2.66 1.35
N LYS A 227 28.91 3.18 2.56
CA LYS A 227 28.74 2.40 3.81
C LYS A 227 27.29 1.92 4.00
N ALA A 228 26.30 2.78 3.73
CA ALA A 228 24.89 2.41 3.85
C ALA A 228 24.49 1.30 2.87
N LEU A 229 25.04 1.30 1.65
CA LEU A 229 24.83 0.25 0.65
C LEU A 229 25.49 -1.06 1.08
N GLU A 230 26.74 -1.02 1.56
CA GLU A 230 27.46 -2.20 2.06
C GLU A 230 26.71 -2.87 3.22
N GLU A 231 26.23 -2.10 4.19
CA GLU A 231 25.44 -2.61 5.31
C GLU A 231 24.10 -3.21 4.88
N SER A 232 23.52 -2.72 3.79
CA SER A 232 22.23 -3.19 3.30
C SER A 232 22.34 -4.41 2.39
N SER A 233 23.48 -4.59 1.73
CA SER A 233 23.78 -5.78 0.92
C SER A 233 24.04 -7.06 1.73
N LYS A 234 24.07 -6.95 3.07
CA LYS A 234 24.20 -8.08 4.01
C LYS A 234 22.86 -8.74 4.37
N PHE A 235 21.75 -8.30 3.78
CA PHE A 235 20.40 -8.82 3.95
C PHE A 235 19.84 -9.33 2.63
#